data_AF-A0A0C2DEF0-F1
#
_entry.id   AF-A0A0C2DEF0-F1
#
_cell.length_a   1.000
_cell.length_b   1.000
_cell.length_c   1.000
_cell.angle_alpha   90.00
_cell.angle_beta   90.00
_cell.angle_gamma   90.00
#
_symmetry.space_group_name_H-M   'P 1'
#
loop_
_entity.id
_entity.type
_entity.pdbx_description
1 polymer ?
#
loop_
_entity_poly.entity_id
_entity_poly.type
_entity_poly.pdbx_seq_one_letter_code
_entity_poly.pdbx_strand_id
1 'polypeptide(L)'
;MSLFRWGVPKVDLFANRSNSKCQKYFFFPPDPVATAVDALKQNWSDISAFAFPPFSPVGMVIAKAVRKKAKLILVCPRWPSQPWWPLVQQYS
;
A
#
# COMPACT_ATOMS: atom_id res chain seq x y z
N MET A 1 0.91 -2.95 -16.43
CA MET A 1 -0.28 -2.30 -15.82
C MET A 1 0.08 -0.86 -15.53
N SER A 2 -0.51 0.08 -16.26
CA SER A 2 -0.18 1.50 -16.15
C SER A 2 -0.99 2.13 -15.01
N LEU A 3 -0.32 2.78 -14.05
CA LEU A 3 -0.99 3.39 -12.88
C LEU A 3 -1.51 4.81 -13.16
N PHE A 4 -1.20 5.41 -14.31
CA PHE A 4 -1.47 6.83 -14.61
C PHE A 4 -2.93 7.24 -14.40
N ARG A 5 -3.89 6.34 -14.63
CA ARG A 5 -5.32 6.60 -14.40
C ARG A 5 -5.66 6.91 -12.94
N TRP A 6 -4.90 6.38 -11.99
CA TRP A 6 -5.11 6.54 -10.54
C TRP A 6 -4.09 7.48 -9.89
N GLY A 7 -3.16 8.02 -10.67
CA GLY A 7 -2.09 8.92 -10.22
C GLY A 7 -0.70 8.31 -10.36
N VAL A 8 0.32 9.09 -9.95
CA VAL A 8 1.73 8.68 -9.99
C VAL A 8 2.21 8.47 -8.55
N PRO A 9 2.25 7.23 -8.05
CA PRO A 9 2.75 6.96 -6.70
C PRO A 9 4.25 7.26 -6.62
N LYS A 10 4.70 7.75 -5.46
CA LYS A 10 6.11 8.04 -5.19
C LYS A 10 6.83 6.90 -4.47
N VAL A 11 6.08 6.00 -3.83
CA VAL A 11 6.62 4.88 -3.04
C VAL A 11 5.74 3.63 -3.18
N ASP A 12 6.37 2.46 -3.27
CA ASP A 12 5.71 1.16 -3.24
C ASP A 12 5.80 0.57 -1.81
N LEU A 13 4.67 0.34 -1.17
CA LEU A 13 4.63 -0.06 0.25
C LEU A 13 4.94 -1.54 0.49
N PHE A 14 4.77 -2.40 -0.51
CA PHE A 14 4.84 -3.85 -0.31
C PHE A 14 5.64 -4.50 -1.44
N ALA A 15 6.89 -4.07 -1.58
CA ALA A 15 7.74 -4.48 -2.69
C ALA A 15 9.19 -4.73 -2.25
N ASN A 16 9.92 -5.43 -3.10
CA ASN A 16 11.36 -5.54 -3.04
C ASN A 16 11.96 -4.87 -4.29
N ARG A 17 13.29 -4.95 -4.41
CA ARG A 17 14.03 -4.38 -5.53
C ARG A 17 13.55 -4.85 -6.91
N SER A 18 13.16 -6.12 -7.05
CA SER A 18 12.86 -6.73 -8.36
C SER A 18 11.42 -6.51 -8.82
N ASN A 19 10.49 -6.22 -7.91
CA ASN A 19 9.06 -6.12 -8.25
C ASN A 19 8.44 -4.74 -8.05
N SER A 20 9.17 -3.79 -7.43
CA SER A 20 8.67 -2.45 -7.13
C SER A 20 8.15 -1.71 -8.36
N LYS A 21 7.06 -0.98 -8.18
CA LYS A 21 6.49 -0.06 -9.19
C LYS A 21 7.02 1.36 -9.08
N CYS A 22 7.83 1.63 -8.07
CA CYS A 22 8.38 2.95 -7.76
C CYS A 22 9.89 2.87 -7.56
N GLN A 23 10.60 3.99 -7.65
CA GLN A 23 12.02 4.04 -7.28
C GLN A 23 12.22 3.84 -5.78
N LYS A 24 11.29 4.34 -4.95
CA LYS A 24 11.28 4.15 -3.50
C LYS A 24 10.35 3.01 -3.14
N TYR A 25 10.75 2.17 -2.20
CA TYR A 25 9.91 1.08 -1.73
C TYR A 25 10.19 0.71 -0.28
N PHE A 26 9.19 0.10 0.35
CA PHE A 26 9.30 -0.51 1.67
C PHE A 26 9.27 -2.03 1.54
N PHE A 27 10.13 -2.70 2.31
CA PHE A 27 10.24 -4.15 2.34
C PHE A 27 10.23 -4.64 3.78
N PHE A 28 9.60 -5.77 4.06
CA PHE A 28 9.49 -6.25 5.45
C PHE A 28 10.80 -6.89 5.97
N PRO A 29 11.49 -7.75 5.19
CA PRO A 29 12.86 -8.11 5.52
C PRO A 29 13.80 -6.90 5.39
N PRO A 30 14.88 -6.83 6.19
CA PRO A 30 15.95 -5.86 5.95
C PRO A 30 16.51 -5.99 4.53
N ASP A 31 16.45 -4.91 3.77
CA ASP A 31 17.10 -4.75 2.47
C ASP A 31 17.93 -3.46 2.53
N PRO A 32 19.25 -3.51 2.31
CA PRO A 32 20.12 -2.34 2.41
C PRO A 32 19.72 -1.17 1.51
N VAL A 33 18.94 -1.42 0.44
CA VAL A 33 18.51 -0.35 -0.47
C VAL A 33 17.01 -0.05 -0.40
N ALA A 34 16.27 -0.73 0.47
CA ALA A 34 14.88 -0.35 0.73
C ALA A 34 14.84 1.01 1.44
N THR A 35 13.85 1.83 1.09
CA THR A 35 13.68 3.16 1.70
C THR A 35 13.31 3.07 3.17
N ALA A 36 12.56 2.03 3.55
CA ALA A 36 12.26 1.72 4.94
C ALA A 36 11.86 0.25 5.09
N VAL A 37 11.93 -0.24 6.33
CA VAL A 37 11.44 -1.57 6.71
C VAL A 37 10.00 -1.48 7.19
N ASP A 38 9.15 -2.42 6.78
CA ASP A 38 7.76 -2.56 7.24
C ASP A 38 6.89 -1.30 7.05
N ALA A 39 6.08 -1.30 5.99
CA ALA A 39 5.19 -0.19 5.67
C ALA A 39 4.18 0.17 6.76
N LEU A 40 3.76 -0.78 7.59
CA LEU A 40 2.77 -0.54 8.65
C LEU A 40 3.37 0.23 9.83
N LYS A 41 4.70 0.28 9.96
CA LYS A 41 5.39 1.12 10.96
C LYS A 41 5.70 2.54 10.47
N GLN A 42 5.69 2.79 9.17
CA GLN A 42 6.07 4.08 8.60
C GLN A 42 5.00 5.17 8.77
N ASN A 43 5.40 6.45 8.78
CA ASN A 43 4.44 7.55 8.78
C ASN A 43 3.79 7.72 7.41
N TRP A 44 2.47 7.88 7.36
CA TRP A 44 1.68 7.99 6.14
C TRP A 44 1.00 9.36 5.97
N SER A 45 1.32 10.34 6.83
CA SER A 45 0.58 11.62 6.92
C SER A 45 0.52 12.46 5.64
N ASP A 46 1.39 12.25 4.65
CA ASP A 46 1.33 12.91 3.32
C ASP A 46 1.83 11.98 2.22
N ILE A 47 1.56 10.68 2.38
CA ILE A 47 2.11 9.68 1.48
C ILE A 47 1.33 9.64 0.17
N SER A 48 2.05 9.50 -0.95
CA SER A 48 1.50 9.15 -2.26
C SER A 48 2.07 7.79 -2.63
N ALA A 49 1.27 6.75 -2.42
CA ALA A 49 1.76 5.38 -2.39
C ALA A 49 1.01 4.44 -3.33
N PHE A 50 1.72 3.41 -3.79
CA PHE A 50 1.14 2.19 -4.33
C PHE A 50 1.22 1.09 -3.27
N ALA A 51 0.15 0.31 -3.13
CA ALA A 51 0.08 -0.79 -2.19
C ALA A 51 -0.50 -2.03 -2.88
N PHE A 52 0.31 -3.08 -2.99
CA PHE A 52 -0.17 -4.43 -3.28
C PHE A 52 0.23 -5.36 -2.14
N PRO A 53 -0.45 -5.25 -0.97
CA PRO A 53 -0.09 -6.01 0.21
C PRO A 53 -0.35 -7.51 0.04
N PRO A 54 0.31 -8.37 0.84
CA PRO A 54 -0.16 -9.72 1.10
C PRO A 54 -1.62 -9.71 1.60
N PHE A 55 -2.31 -10.85 1.52
CA PHE A 55 -3.76 -10.90 1.82
C PHE A 55 -4.11 -10.49 3.26
N SER A 56 -3.36 -10.95 4.25
CA SER A 56 -3.65 -10.70 5.67
C SER A 56 -3.66 -9.21 6.06
N PRO A 57 -2.67 -8.38 5.64
CA PRO A 57 -2.63 -6.96 6.04
C PRO A 57 -3.57 -6.01 5.30
N VAL A 58 -4.39 -6.44 4.32
CA VAL A 58 -5.26 -5.54 3.53
C VAL A 58 -6.13 -4.65 4.45
N GLY A 59 -6.79 -5.23 5.45
CA GLY A 59 -7.62 -4.46 6.38
C GLY A 59 -6.83 -3.44 7.20
N MET A 60 -5.61 -3.78 7.62
CA MET A 60 -4.73 -2.85 8.34
C MET A 60 -4.26 -1.70 7.46
N VAL A 61 -4.00 -1.96 6.18
CA VAL A 61 -3.64 -0.93 5.19
C VAL A 61 -4.78 0.07 5.04
N ILE A 62 -6.01 -0.41 4.85
CA ILE A 62 -7.18 0.46 4.68
C ILE A 62 -7.43 1.28 5.96
N ALA A 63 -7.46 0.62 7.14
CA ALA A 63 -7.68 1.29 8.41
C ALA A 63 -6.62 2.36 8.70
N LYS A 64 -5.34 2.06 8.40
CA LYS A 64 -4.25 3.02 8.57
C LYS A 64 -4.36 4.17 7.57
N ALA A 65 -4.72 3.90 6.32
CA ALA A 65 -4.92 4.93 5.31
C ALA A 65 -6.00 5.92 5.72
N VAL A 66 -7.15 5.42 6.18
CA VAL A 66 -8.26 6.23 6.69
C VAL A 66 -7.83 7.05 7.89
N ARG A 67 -7.24 6.42 8.91
CA ARG A 67 -6.78 7.11 10.14
C ARG A 67 -5.77 8.22 9.86
N LYS A 68 -4.92 8.02 8.85
CA LYS A 68 -3.87 8.97 8.46
C LYS A 68 -4.28 9.91 7.33
N LYS A 69 -5.51 9.80 6.82
CA LYS A 69 -5.99 10.51 5.62
C LYS A 69 -5.02 10.37 4.43
N ALA A 70 -4.40 9.20 4.31
CA ALA A 70 -3.39 8.91 3.31
C ALA A 70 -4.05 8.61 1.96
N LYS A 71 -3.47 9.15 0.87
CA LYS A 71 -3.91 8.86 -0.50
C LYS A 71 -3.03 7.77 -1.10
N LEU A 72 -3.61 6.61 -1.38
CA LEU A 72 -2.88 5.49 -1.96
C LEU A 72 -3.69 4.75 -3.03
N ILE A 73 -2.97 4.13 -3.95
CA ILE A 73 -3.50 3.18 -4.92
C ILE A 73 -3.40 1.79 -4.30
N LEU A 74 -4.52 1.23 -3.84
CA LEU A 74 -4.59 -0.11 -3.27
C LEU A 74 -5.02 -1.13 -4.34
N VAL A 75 -4.20 -2.15 -4.55
CA VAL A 75 -4.61 -3.35 -5.29
C VAL A 75 -4.92 -4.44 -4.27
N CYS A 76 -6.14 -4.98 -4.34
CA CYS A 76 -6.59 -6.06 -3.48
C CYS A 76 -7.58 -6.96 -4.25
N PRO A 77 -7.74 -8.23 -3.85
CA PRO A 77 -8.69 -9.12 -4.51
C PRO A 77 -10.13 -8.68 -4.27
N ARG A 78 -11.01 -8.89 -5.26
CA ARG A 78 -12.45 -8.72 -5.07
C ARG A 78 -12.97 -9.83 -4.17
N TRP A 79 -13.13 -9.58 -2.87
CA TRP A 79 -13.43 -10.63 -1.90
C TRP A 79 -14.54 -10.24 -0.89
N PRO A 80 -15.82 -10.34 -1.28
CA PRO A 80 -16.94 -9.88 -0.46
C PRO A 80 -17.08 -10.50 0.92
N SER A 81 -16.60 -11.73 1.12
CA SER A 81 -16.66 -12.41 2.41
C SER A 81 -15.56 -11.98 3.39
N GLN A 82 -14.61 -11.13 2.98
CA GLN A 82 -13.57 -10.62 3.88
C GLN A 82 -14.10 -9.49 4.75
N PRO A 83 -13.77 -9.44 6.06
CA PRO A 83 -14.23 -8.39 6.95
C PRO A 83 -13.84 -6.96 6.53
N TRP A 84 -12.76 -6.82 5.76
CA TRP A 84 -12.28 -5.52 5.26
C TRP A 84 -12.95 -5.08 3.94
N TRP A 85 -13.72 -5.95 3.29
CA TRP A 85 -14.38 -5.63 2.01
C TRP A 85 -15.33 -4.43 2.09
N PRO A 86 -16.19 -4.30 3.13
CA PRO A 86 -17.04 -3.12 3.27
C PRO A 86 -16.24 -1.81 3.34
N LEU A 87 -15.03 -1.83 3.90
CA LEU A 87 -14.17 -0.66 3.96
C LEU A 87 -13.67 -0.26 2.56
N VAL A 88 -13.34 -1.23 1.70
CA VAL A 88 -12.99 -0.91 0.30
C VAL A 88 -14.14 -0.22 -0.39
N GLN A 89 -15.38 -0.71 -0.21
CA GLN A 89 -16.56 -0.10 -0.84
C GLN A 89 -16.85 1.30 -0.31
N GLN A 90 -16.54 1.57 0.96
CA GLN A 90 -16.76 2.87 1.59
C GLN A 90 -15.71 3.92 1.17
N TYR A 91 -14.47 3.51 0.91
CA TYR A 91 -13.33 4.42 0.73
C TYR A 91 -12.69 4.36 -0.68
N SER A 92 -13.27 3.61 -1.62
CA SER A 92 -12.79 3.52 -3.01
C SER A 92 -13.10 4.77 -3.83
#